data_AF-A0A950U369-F1
#
_entry.id   AF-A0A950U369-F1
#
_cell.length_a   1.000
_cell.length_b   1.000
_cell.length_c   1.000
_cell.angle_alpha   90.00
_cell.angle_beta   90.00
_cell.angle_gamma   90.00
#
_symmetry.space_group_name_H-M   'P 1'
#
loop_
_entity.id
_entity.type
_entity.pdbx_description
1 polymer ?
#
loop_
_entity_poly.entity_id
_entity_poly.type
_entity_poly.pdbx_seq_one_letter_code
_entity_poly.pdbx_strand_id
1 'polypeptide(L)'
;MAQVVIASSADADYAAIITDLLTRAGWRTAAKYDELFENLYNRLADHPRSGAPRPALGQNIRIGIVTPLSFSIGGRKITTP
;
A
#
# COMPACT_ATOMS: atom_id res chain seq x y z
N MET A 1 -13.95 -7.38 11.60
CA MET A 1 -12.55 -7.02 11.87
C MET A 1 -11.65 -8.22 11.65
N ALA A 2 -10.77 -8.13 10.67
CA ALA A 2 -9.64 -9.01 10.45
C ALA A 2 -8.35 -8.29 10.88
N GLN A 3 -7.36 -9.04 11.34
CA GLN A 3 -6.05 -8.49 11.68
C GLN A 3 -5.31 -8.12 10.39
N VAL A 4 -4.91 -6.86 10.25
CA VAL A 4 -4.03 -6.40 9.17
C VAL A 4 -2.59 -6.53 9.66
N VAL A 5 -1.79 -7.34 8.96
CA VAL A 5 -0.36 -7.49 9.24
C VAL A 5 0.41 -6.89 8.08
N ILE A 6 1.24 -5.89 8.37
CA ILE A 6 2.09 -5.21 7.40
C ILE A 6 3.45 -5.89 7.40
N ALA A 7 3.91 -6.32 6.22
CA ALA A 7 5.25 -6.88 6.08
C ALA A 7 6.32 -5.78 6.24
N SER A 8 7.47 -6.11 6.80
CA SER A 8 8.56 -5.12 7.01
C SER A 8 9.02 -4.44 5.71
N SER A 9 8.94 -5.13 4.56
CA SER A 9 9.22 -4.51 3.26
C SER A 9 8.16 -3.48 2.86
N ALA A 10 6.89 -3.73 3.17
CA ALA A 10 5.79 -2.81 2.89
C ALA A 10 5.85 -1.56 3.78
N ASP A 11 6.32 -1.71 5.02
CA ASP A 11 6.58 -0.58 5.93
C ASP A 11 7.71 0.32 5.41
N ALA A 12 8.81 -0.29 4.93
CA ALA A 12 9.90 0.43 4.29
C ALA A 12 9.45 1.17 3.01
N ASP A 13 8.62 0.52 2.18
CA ASP A 13 8.05 1.13 0.98
C ASP A 13 7.15 2.33 1.35
N TYR A 14 6.31 2.20 2.37
CA TYR A 14 5.48 3.28 2.89
C TYR A 14 6.34 4.47 3.35
N ALA A 15 7.37 4.22 4.17
CA ALA A 15 8.26 5.28 4.66
C ALA A 15 8.98 6.00 3.50
N ALA A 16 9.42 5.25 2.48
CA ALA A 16 10.04 5.82 1.28
C ALA A 16 9.06 6.70 0.48
N ILE A 17 7.82 6.25 0.28
CA ILE A 17 6.77 7.00 -0.42
C ILE A 17 6.45 8.30 0.32
N ILE A 18 6.25 8.25 1.63
CA ILE A 18 5.93 9.45 2.42
C ILE A 18 7.09 10.43 2.43
N THR A 19 8.34 9.95 2.54
CA THR A 19 9.53 10.78 2.48
C THR A 19 9.67 11.45 1.10
N ASP A 20 9.45 10.72 0.01
CA ASP A 20 9.50 11.27 -1.34
C ASP A 20 8.38 12.31 -1.58
N LEU A 21 7.16 12.04 -1.10
CA LEU A 21 6.04 13.00 -1.15
C LEU A 21 6.32 14.26 -0.33
N LEU A 22 6.90 14.12 0.86
CA LEU A 22 7.28 15.26 1.69
C LEU A 22 8.35 16.12 0.99
N THR A 23 9.31 15.47 0.33
CA THR A 23 10.39 16.13 -0.41
C THR A 23 9.87 16.84 -1.66
N ARG A 24 8.96 16.23 -2.43
CA ARG A 24 8.52 16.76 -3.73
C ARG A 24 7.29 17.66 -3.67
N ALA A 25 6.32 17.31 -2.83
CA ALA A 25 4.99 17.92 -2.80
C ALA A 25 4.67 18.61 -1.46
N GLY A 26 5.58 18.50 -0.48
CA GLY A 26 5.48 19.15 0.82
C GLY A 26 4.60 18.42 1.83
N TRP A 27 4.68 18.89 3.08
CA TRP A 27 4.07 18.25 4.24
C TRP A 27 2.55 18.04 4.13
N ARG A 28 1.80 19.02 3.60
CA ARG A 28 0.33 18.91 3.44
C ARG A 28 -0.07 17.75 2.53
N THR A 29 0.68 17.52 1.47
CA THR A 29 0.41 16.42 0.54
C THR A 29 0.77 15.09 1.21
N ALA A 30 1.94 15.01 1.85
CA ALA A 30 2.35 13.80 2.57
C ALA A 30 1.33 13.39 3.65
N ALA A 31 0.87 14.34 4.48
CA ALA A 31 -0.14 14.08 5.51
C ALA A 31 -1.48 13.57 4.94
N LYS A 32 -1.91 14.11 3.78
CA LYS A 32 -3.12 13.61 3.11
C LYS A 32 -2.98 12.16 2.65
N TYR A 33 -1.79 11.78 2.16
CA TYR A 33 -1.56 10.39 1.75
C TYR A 33 -1.47 9.45 2.93
N ASP A 34 -0.88 9.89 4.03
CA ASP A 34 -0.86 9.15 5.28
C ASP A 34 -2.28 8.77 5.74
N GLU A 35 -3.19 9.75 5.79
CA GLU A 35 -4.61 9.52 6.08
C GLU A 35 -5.28 8.56 5.08
N LEU A 36 -4.90 8.59 3.81
CA LEU A 36 -5.44 7.67 2.81
C LEU A 36 -4.95 6.22 3.01
N PHE A 37 -3.70 6.03 3.43
CA PHE A 37 -3.16 4.72 3.78
C PHE A 37 -3.87 4.14 5.00
N GLU A 38 -4.03 4.93 6.06
CA GLU A 38 -4.77 4.53 7.26
C GLU A 38 -6.21 4.15 6.96
N ASN A 39 -6.89 4.94 6.12
CA ASN A 39 -8.26 4.61 5.67
C ASN A 39 -8.31 3.30 4.88
N LEU A 40 -7.30 2.99 4.07
CA LEU A 40 -7.22 1.72 3.36
C LEU A 40 -7.02 0.55 4.34
N TYR A 41 -6.14 0.69 5.33
CA TYR A 41 -5.92 -0.37 6.33
C TYR A 41 -7.17 -0.62 7.16
N ASN A 42 -7.86 0.43 7.61
CA ASN A 42 -9.15 0.32 8.31
C ASN A 42 -10.19 -0.39 7.43
N ARG A 43 -10.30 -0.01 6.16
CA ARG A 43 -11.22 -0.67 5.22
C ARG A 43 -10.87 -2.15 4.99
N LEU A 44 -9.58 -2.50 4.94
CA LEU A 44 -9.14 -3.89 4.80
C LEU A 44 -9.40 -4.70 6.07
N ALA A 45 -9.32 -4.08 7.26
CA ALA A 45 -9.69 -4.71 8.51
C ALA A 45 -11.20 -5.03 8.54
N ASP A 46 -12.05 -4.17 8.02
CA ASP A 46 -13.50 -4.38 7.99
C ASP A 46 -13.96 -5.26 6.83
N HIS A 47 -13.33 -5.12 5.67
CA HIS A 47 -13.69 -5.80 4.43
C HIS A 47 -12.48 -6.45 3.75
N PRO A 48 -11.90 -7.53 4.32
CA PRO A 48 -10.64 -8.13 3.83
C PRO A 48 -10.72 -8.69 2.40
N ARG A 49 -11.92 -8.87 1.84
CA ARG A 49 -12.16 -9.35 0.47
C ARG A 49 -12.50 -8.23 -0.52
N SER A 50 -12.43 -6.95 -0.11
CA SER A 50 -12.80 -5.83 -0.99
C SER A 50 -11.78 -5.55 -2.10
N GLY A 51 -10.53 -5.99 -1.95
CA GLY A 51 -9.50 -5.83 -2.97
C GLY A 51 -9.71 -6.78 -4.15
N ALA A 52 -9.48 -6.29 -5.36
CA ALA A 52 -9.59 -7.09 -6.58
C ALA A 52 -8.51 -8.19 -6.57
N PRO A 53 -8.86 -9.47 -6.76
CA PRO A 53 -7.88 -10.53 -6.81
C PRO A 53 -6.98 -10.38 -8.03
N ARG A 54 -5.66 -10.52 -7.83
CA ARG A 54 -4.68 -10.48 -8.92
C ARG A 54 -3.91 -11.79 -9.00
N PRO A 55 -4.51 -12.84 -9.59
CA PRO A 55 -3.90 -14.17 -9.65
C PRO A 55 -2.57 -14.19 -10.42
N ALA A 56 -2.36 -13.23 -11.33
CA ALA A 56 -1.12 -13.09 -12.09
C ALA A 56 0.12 -12.73 -11.24
N LEU A 57 -0.06 -12.16 -10.04
CA LEU A 57 1.06 -11.85 -9.14
C LEU A 57 1.36 -12.98 -8.15
N GLY A 58 0.42 -13.92 -7.96
CA GLY A 58 0.50 -14.97 -6.96
C GLY A 58 -0.85 -15.36 -6.38
N GLN A 59 -0.89 -16.52 -5.72
CA GLN A 59 -2.10 -17.02 -5.07
C GLN A 59 -2.48 -16.13 -3.88
N ASN A 60 -3.78 -15.82 -3.74
CA ASN A 60 -4.36 -14.97 -2.67
C ASN A 60 -3.94 -13.49 -2.65
N ILE A 61 -3.28 -12.99 -3.69
CA ILE A 61 -2.94 -11.56 -3.78
C ILE A 61 -4.16 -10.75 -4.20
N ARG A 62 -4.37 -9.63 -3.51
CA ARG A 62 -5.40 -8.63 -3.79
C ARG A 62 -4.79 -7.23 -3.81
N ILE A 63 -5.34 -6.35 -4.65
CA ILE A 63 -4.87 -4.96 -4.77
C ILE A 63 -5.92 -4.00 -4.21
N GLY A 64 -5.44 -3.06 -3.39
CA GLY A 64 -6.13 -1.83 -3.03
C GLY A 64 -5.46 -0.65 -3.72
N ILE A 65 -6.24 0.24 -4.32
CA ILE A 65 -5.73 1.43 -5.02
C ILE A 65 -5.89 2.63 -4.11
N VAL A 66 -4.79 3.35 -3.86
CA VAL A 66 -4.79 4.67 -3.20
C VAL A 66 -4.42 5.69 -4.25
N THR A 67 -5.39 6.16 -5.02
CA THR A 67 -5.15 7.08 -6.14
C THR A 67 -4.38 8.31 -5.65
N PRO A 68 -3.25 8.66 -6.29
CA PRO A 68 -2.75 8.25 -7.60
C PRO A 68 -1.68 7.12 -7.60
N LEU A 69 -1.42 6.42 -6.50
CA LEU A 69 -0.44 5.32 -6.43
C LEU A 69 -1.10 3.92 -6.31
N SER A 70 -0.53 2.93 -7.01
CA SER A 70 -1.01 1.54 -6.99
C SER A 70 -0.16 0.73 -6.00
N PHE A 71 -0.73 0.24 -4.89
CA PHE A 71 0.00 -0.58 -3.91
C PHE A 71 -0.26 -2.08 -4.15
N SER A 72 0.81 -2.87 -4.27
CA SER A 72 0.74 -4.31 -4.56
C SER A 72 1.40 -5.08 -3.43
N ILE A 73 0.61 -5.79 -2.62
CA ILE A 73 1.13 -6.65 -1.56
C ILE A 73 1.35 -8.05 -2.14
N GLY A 74 2.61 -8.39 -2.43
CA GLY A 74 3.00 -9.77 -2.74
C GLY A 74 4.31 -9.91 -3.54
N GLY A 75 5.33 -10.47 -2.90
CA GLY A 75 6.36 -11.36 -3.47
C GLY A 75 7.23 -10.88 -4.65
N ARG A 76 8.45 -10.42 -4.35
CA ARG A 76 9.73 -10.54 -5.11
C ARG A 76 9.67 -10.64 -6.66
N LYS A 77 10.31 -9.66 -7.32
CA LYS A 77 11.68 -9.73 -7.86
C LYS A 77 11.97 -8.43 -8.63
N ILE A 78 12.98 -7.68 -8.19
CA ILE A 78 13.55 -6.55 -8.95
C ILE A 78 14.81 -7.11 -9.62
N THR A 79 14.78 -7.19 -10.95
CA THR A 79 15.97 -7.31 -11.81
C THR A 79 15.77 -6.36 -12.96
N THR A 80 16.59 -5.33 -13.02
CA THR A 80 16.97 -4.62 -14.25
C THR A 80 18.26 -3.82 -13.98
N PRO A 81 19.02 -3.48 -15.04
CA PRO A 81 20.48 -3.60 -15.14
C PRO A 81 21.30 -2.50 -14.47
#